data_AF-A0AAU4URY5-F1
#
_entry.id   AF-A0AAU4URY5-F1
#
_cell.length_a   1.000
_cell.length_b   1.000
_cell.length_c   1.000
_cell.angle_alpha   90.00
_cell.angle_beta   90.00
_cell.angle_gamma   90.00
#
_symmetry.space_group_name_H-M   'P 1'
#
loop_
_entity.id
_entity.type
_entity.pdbx_description
1 polymer ?
#
loop_
_entity_poly.entity_id
_entity_poly.type
_entity_poly.pdbx_seq_one_letter_code
_entity_poly.pdbx_strand_id
1 'polypeptide(L)' 'MDEMLDVLLDGVTEPRLKLISGDEARALMILLGMLDDDAQSEEVRRAAGEMRLRLSSRLG' A
#
# COMPACT_ATOMS: atom_id res chain seq x y z
N MET A 1 -12.63 -8.50 -15.20
CA MET A 1 -11.33 -8.56 -15.90
C MET A 1 -10.18 -8.14 -14.97
N ASP A 2 -10.47 -7.91 -13.67
CA ASP A 2 -9.55 -7.33 -12.68
C ASP A 2 -8.83 -8.34 -11.78
N GLU A 3 -9.43 -9.49 -11.42
CA GLU A 3 -8.80 -10.40 -10.43
C GLU A 3 -7.43 -10.91 -10.85
N MET A 4 -7.23 -11.19 -12.14
CA MET A 4 -5.92 -11.61 -12.65
C MET A 4 -4.89 -10.47 -12.63
N LEU A 5 -5.34 -9.23 -12.90
CA LEU A 5 -4.48 -8.04 -12.81
C LEU A 5 -4.13 -7.74 -11.36
N ASP A 6 -5.07 -7.84 -10.44
CA ASP A 6 -4.83 -7.68 -9.00
C ASP A 6 -3.85 -8.73 -8.47
N VAL A 7 -3.98 -10.00 -8.86
CA VAL A 7 -3.03 -11.06 -8.48
C VAL A 7 -1.63 -10.81 -9.04
N LEU A 8 -1.53 -10.33 -10.28
CA LEU A 8 -0.24 -9.99 -10.91
C LEU A 8 0.39 -8.75 -10.27
N LEU A 9 -0.42 -7.72 -9.98
CA LEU A 9 0.00 -6.52 -9.28
C LEU A 9 0.46 -6.88 -7.86
N ASP A 10 -0.27 -7.73 -7.14
CA ASP A 10 0.14 -8.25 -5.84
C ASP A 10 1.46 -9.01 -5.92
N GLY A 11 1.58 -9.93 -6.88
CA GLY A 11 2.81 -10.70 -7.12
C GLY A 11 4.04 -9.85 -7.47
N VAL A 12 3.87 -8.63 -8.00
CA VAL A 12 4.96 -7.68 -8.28
C VAL A 12 5.18 -6.71 -7.13
N THR A 13 4.13 -6.34 -6.42
CA THR A 13 4.15 -5.31 -5.37
C THR A 13 4.70 -5.89 -4.07
N GLU A 14 4.30 -7.10 -3.67
CA GLU A 14 4.81 -7.75 -2.46
C GLU A 14 6.33 -7.92 -2.43
N PRO A 15 6.99 -8.43 -3.48
CA PRO A 15 8.45 -8.51 -3.52
C PRO A 15 9.13 -7.15 -3.45
N ARG A 16 8.55 -6.12 -4.08
CA ARG A 16 9.11 -4.75 -4.04
C ARG A 16 8.96 -4.10 -2.68
N LEU A 17 7.85 -4.36 -2.00
CA LEU A 17 7.67 -3.94 -0.61
C LEU A 17 8.75 -4.55 0.29
N LYS A 18 9.24 -5.77 0.02
CA LYS A 18 10.36 -6.35 0.80
C LYS A 18 11.70 -5.63 0.59
N LEU A 19 11.86 -4.84 -0.47
CA LEU A 19 13.09 -4.11 -0.77
C LEU A 19 13.20 -2.76 -0.06
N ILE A 20 12.09 -2.18 0.39
CA ILE A 20 12.13 -0.90 1.11
C ILE A 20 12.57 -1.15 2.56
N SER A 21 13.48 -0.32 3.05
CA SER A 21 13.97 -0.36 4.43
C SER A 21 12.84 -0.08 5.45
N GLY A 22 13.11 -0.38 6.72
CA GLY A 22 12.15 -0.10 7.81
C GLY A 22 11.80 1.39 7.94
N ASP A 23 12.77 2.28 7.75
CA ASP A 23 12.53 3.73 7.81
C ASP A 23 11.74 4.23 6.59
N GLU A 24 12.06 3.75 5.39
CA GLU A 24 11.30 4.08 4.17
C GLU A 24 9.86 3.60 4.27
N ALA A 25 9.63 2.43 4.85
CA ALA A 25 8.29 1.90 5.09
C ALA A 25 7.48 2.76 6.06
N ARG A 26 8.11 3.22 7.15
CA ARG A 26 7.50 4.13 8.12
C ARG A 26 7.17 5.48 7.48
N ALA A 27 8.08 6.04 6.69
CA ALA A 27 7.84 7.28 5.95
C ALA A 27 6.68 7.11 4.95
N LEU A 28 6.64 5.98 4.23
CA LEU A 28 5.57 5.68 3.28
C LEU A 28 4.21 5.49 3.99
N MET A 29 4.17 4.88 5.17
CA MET A 29 2.92 4.79 5.96
C MET A 29 2.35 6.16 6.32
N ILE A 30 3.21 7.15 6.63
CA ILE A 30 2.77 8.52 6.93
C ILE A 30 2.19 9.17 5.65
N LEU A 31 2.89 9.05 4.52
CA LEU A 31 2.43 9.61 3.25
C LEU A 31 1.11 8.98 2.78
N LEU A 32 0.95 7.67 2.93
CA LEU A 32 -0.30 6.98 2.63
C LEU A 32 -1.44 7.39 3.57
N GLY A 33 -1.13 7.77 4.81
CA GLY A 33 -2.11 8.32 5.75
C GLY A 33 -2.70 9.65 5.30
N MET A 34 -1.95 10.45 4.53
CA MET A 34 -2.45 11.70 3.95
C MET A 34 -3.49 11.48 2.84
N LEU A 35 -3.58 10.25 2.32
CA LEU A 35 -4.57 9.89 1.30
C LEU A 35 -5.90 9.42 1.92
N ASP A 36 -5.96 9.28 3.24
CA ASP A 36 -7.18 8.98 4.02
C ASP A 36 -7.97 10.27 4.29
N ASP A 37 -8.25 11.02 3.22
CA ASP A 37 -8.96 12.29 3.22
C ASP A 37 -10.25 12.13 2.38
N ASP A 38 -11.36 12.71 2.86
CA ASP A 38 -12.64 12.73 2.18
C ASP A 38 -12.60 13.46 0.82
N ALA A 39 -11.57 14.30 0.61
CA ALA A 39 -11.29 14.95 -0.67
C ALA A 39 -10.75 13.98 -1.74
N GLN A 40 -10.23 12.81 -1.36
CA GLN A 40 -9.79 11.78 -2.30
C GLN A 40 -10.97 10.96 -2.84
N SER A 41 -10.77 10.24 -3.93
CA SER A 41 -11.74 9.24 -4.36
C SER A 41 -11.73 8.03 -3.41
N GLU A 42 -12.84 7.31 -3.35
CA GLU A 42 -12.94 6.08 -2.57
C GLU A 42 -11.90 5.04 -3.00
N GLU A 43 -11.62 4.95 -4.30
CA GLU A 43 -10.60 4.06 -4.85
C GLU A 43 -9.20 4.40 -4.30
N VAL A 44 -8.86 5.69 -4.22
CA VAL A 44 -7.57 6.16 -3.69
C VAL A 44 -7.45 5.88 -2.19
N ARG A 45 -8.50 6.17 -1.42
CA ARG A 45 -8.53 5.85 0.02
C ARG A 45 -8.36 4.36 0.25
N ARG A 46 -9.10 3.54 -0.50
CA ARG A 46 -9.02 2.07 -0.40
C ARG A 46 -7.64 1.54 -0.74
N ALA A 47 -7.06 1.97 -1.86
CA ALA A 47 -5.72 1.54 -2.26
C ALA A 47 -4.65 1.95 -1.24
N ALA A 48 -4.75 3.16 -0.68
CA ALA A 48 -3.86 3.64 0.38
C ALA A 48 -4.01 2.80 1.67
N GLY A 49 -5.24 2.47 2.06
CA GLY A 49 -5.53 1.60 3.20
C GLY A 49 -4.97 0.19 3.04
N GLU A 50 -5.19 -0.45 1.89
CA GLU A 50 -4.64 -1.78 1.57
C GLU A 50 -3.10 -1.77 1.59
N MET A 51 -2.46 -0.71 1.06
CA MET A 51 -1.01 -0.58 1.10
C MET A 51 -0.47 -0.39 2.52
N ARG A 52 -1.13 0.42 3.35
CA ARG A 52 -0.77 0.59 4.78
C ARG A 52 -0.89 -0.72 5.54
N LEU A 53 -1.91 -1.52 5.28
CA LEU A 53 -2.08 -2.84 5.90
C LEU A 53 -0.91 -3.77 5.56
N ARG A 54 -0.53 -3.83 4.28
CA ARG A 54 0.61 -4.65 3.79
C ARG A 54 1.96 -4.18 4.35
N LEU A 55 2.15 -2.88 4.53
CA LEU A 55 3.35 -2.34 5.18
C LEU A 55 3.37 -2.65 6.67
N SER A 56 2.22 -2.52 7.34
CA SER A 56 2.08 -2.77 8.78
C SER A 56 2.36 -4.23 9.13
N SER A 57 1.88 -5.18 8.33
CA SER A 57 2.15 -6.61 8.53
C SER A 57 3.63 -6.96 8.36
N ARG A 58 4.37 -6.20 7.54
CA ARG A 58 5.82 -6.38 7.35
C ARG A 58 6.66 -5.77 8.46
N LEU A 59 6.20 -4.66 9.03
CA LEU A 59 6.90 -3.94 10.10
C LEU A 59 6.70 -4.53 11.51
N GLY A 60 5.94 -5.64 11.61
CA GLY A 60 5.62 -6.36 12.85
C GLY A 60 6.81 -6.62 13.76
#